data_AF-A0A920V995-F1
#
_entry.id   AF-A0A920V995-F1
#
_cell.length_a   1.000
_cell.length_b   1.000
_cell.length_c   1.000
_cell.angle_alpha   90.00
_cell.angle_beta   90.00
_cell.angle_gamma   90.00
#
_symmetry.space_group_name_H-M   'P 1'
#
loop_
_entity.id
_entity.type
_entity.pdbx_description
1 polymer ?
#
loop_
_entity_poly.entity_id
_entity_poly.type
_entity_poly.pdbx_seq_one_letter_code
_entity_poly.pdbx_strand_id
1 'polypeptide(L)'
;MNAADNAMQSVATSELSKLIDGLMETDPPPYVQGRRIKLKYAHQGGVQPPTFIIYGNQTKKLRDNYKRFIEGQIRTRFSLLGTPIKLFFKDSKNPYSERKNKLSSRQWKKRRRIIRLRKKRS
;
A
#
# COMPACT_ATOMS: atom_id res chain seq x y z
N MET A 1 23.74 -10.27 19.98
CA MET A 1 23.46 -8.90 19.51
C MET A 1 22.52 -8.26 20.50
N ASN A 2 22.87 -7.09 21.04
CA ASN A 2 22.01 -6.40 21.97
C ASN A 2 20.83 -5.77 21.23
N ALA A 3 19.69 -5.56 21.91
CA ALA A 3 18.52 -4.92 21.30
C ALA A 3 18.84 -3.51 20.77
N ALA A 4 19.81 -2.82 21.36
CA ALA A 4 20.29 -1.52 20.90
C ALA A 4 20.98 -1.61 19.51
N ASP A 5 21.84 -2.61 19.30
CA ASP A 5 22.57 -2.80 18.04
C ASP A 5 21.60 -3.09 16.88
N ASN A 6 20.59 -3.93 17.14
CA ASN A 6 19.55 -4.24 16.17
C ASN A 6 18.69 -3.02 15.82
N ALA A 7 18.46 -2.12 16.78
CA ALA A 7 17.74 -0.88 16.51
C ALA A 7 18.55 0.05 15.60
N MET A 8 19.88 0.01 15.67
CA MET A 8 20.76 0.91 14.92
C MET A 8 21.04 0.45 13.49
N GLN A 9 20.55 -0.73 13.09
CA GLN A 9 20.83 -1.28 11.78
C GLN A 9 20.22 -0.44 10.64
N SER A 10 21.06 -0.02 9.70
CA SER A 10 20.64 0.59 8.45
C SER A 10 20.23 -0.48 7.45
N VAL A 11 19.01 -0.39 6.91
CA VAL A 11 18.49 -1.32 5.90
C VAL A 11 18.56 -0.66 4.53
N ALA A 12 19.16 -1.35 3.57
CA ALA A 12 19.22 -0.88 2.19
C ALA A 12 17.81 -0.83 1.58
N THR A 13 17.47 0.34 1.04
CA THR A 13 16.18 0.60 0.36
C THR A 13 15.89 -0.40 -0.76
N SER A 14 16.92 -0.83 -1.51
CA SER A 14 16.80 -1.78 -2.60
C SER A 14 16.39 -3.17 -2.10
N GLU A 15 17.00 -3.65 -1.01
CA GLU A 15 16.66 -4.93 -0.40
C GLU A 15 15.26 -4.91 0.19
N LEU A 16 14.89 -3.83 0.87
CA LEU A 16 13.55 -3.67 1.43
C LEU A 16 12.49 -3.63 0.33
N SER A 17 12.73 -2.90 -0.76
CA SER A 17 11.79 -2.85 -1.88
C SER A 17 11.65 -4.22 -2.55
N LYS A 18 12.75 -4.94 -2.79
CA LYS A 18 12.73 -6.33 -3.32
C LYS A 18 11.97 -7.29 -2.42
N LEU A 19 12.13 -7.19 -1.10
CA LEU A 19 11.36 -7.99 -0.14
C LEU A 19 9.86 -7.74 -0.32
N ILE A 20 9.45 -6.46 -0.35
CA ILE A 20 8.04 -6.10 -0.52
C ILE A 20 7.48 -6.58 -1.86
N ASP A 21 8.24 -6.43 -2.94
CA ASP A 21 7.84 -6.91 -4.26
C ASP A 21 7.65 -8.43 -4.27
N GLY A 22 8.58 -9.18 -3.67
CA GLY A 22 8.45 -10.63 -3.51
C GLY A 22 7.20 -11.03 -2.71
N LEU A 23 6.91 -10.34 -1.61
CA LEU A 23 5.69 -10.58 -0.82
C LEU A 23 4.41 -10.28 -1.61
N MET A 24 4.43 -9.26 -2.49
CA MET A 24 3.30 -8.97 -3.36
C MET A 24 3.06 -10.09 -4.39
N GLU A 25 4.12 -10.78 -4.83
CA GLU A 25 4.05 -11.88 -5.79
C GLU A 25 3.56 -13.18 -5.15
N THR A 26 4.09 -13.53 -3.97
CA THR A 26 3.74 -14.77 -3.27
C THR A 26 2.38 -14.69 -2.58
N ASP A 27 2.16 -13.64 -1.79
CA ASP A 27 1.01 -13.50 -0.90
C ASP A 27 0.31 -12.16 -1.13
N PRO A 28 -0.39 -11.98 -2.27
CA PRO A 28 -0.99 -10.71 -2.61
C PRO A 28 -2.11 -10.31 -1.63
N PRO A 29 -2.26 -9.01 -1.32
CA PRO A 29 -3.38 -8.54 -0.53
C PRO A 29 -4.70 -8.70 -1.31
N PRO A 30 -5.83 -8.91 -0.63
CA PRO A 30 -7.12 -9.09 -1.28
C PRO A 30 -7.54 -7.84 -2.06
N TYR A 31 -8.35 -8.05 -3.10
CA TYR A 31 -8.92 -6.96 -3.89
C TYR A 31 -9.84 -6.11 -3.02
N VAL A 32 -9.71 -4.78 -3.15
CA VAL A 32 -10.61 -3.83 -2.50
C VAL A 32 -11.28 -2.99 -3.58
N GLN A 33 -12.61 -3.03 -3.63
CA GLN A 33 -13.42 -2.28 -4.61
C GLN A 33 -12.99 -2.58 -6.08
N GLY A 34 -12.73 -3.85 -6.39
CA GLY A 34 -12.35 -4.30 -7.73
C GLY A 34 -10.94 -3.90 -8.16
N ARG A 35 -10.11 -3.38 -7.26
CA ARG A 35 -8.71 -2.99 -7.54
C ARG A 35 -7.75 -3.65 -6.56
N ARG A 36 -6.62 -4.12 -7.07
CA ARG A 36 -5.53 -4.66 -6.24
C ARG A 36 -4.78 -3.52 -5.56
N ILE A 37 -4.42 -3.72 -4.29
CA ILE A 37 -3.49 -2.83 -3.59
C ILE A 37 -2.08 -3.12 -4.12
N LYS A 38 -1.33 -2.09 -4.48
CA LYS A 38 0.04 -2.22 -4.99
C LYS A 38 0.99 -1.48 -4.08
N LEU A 39 1.89 -2.20 -3.42
CA LEU A 39 3.06 -1.60 -2.77
C LEU A 39 4.16 -1.49 -3.84
N LYS A 40 4.88 -0.37 -3.88
CA LYS A 40 5.81 -0.06 -4.98
C LYS A 40 7.23 0.20 -4.52
N TYR A 41 7.36 0.77 -3.33
CA TYR A 41 8.63 1.30 -2.85
C TYR A 41 8.61 1.35 -1.35
N ALA A 42 9.72 1.01 -0.72
CA ALA A 42 9.87 1.06 0.72
C ALA A 42 11.26 1.56 1.08
N HIS A 43 11.35 2.36 2.13
CA HIS A 43 12.62 2.82 2.69
C HIS A 43 12.54 2.88 4.21
N GLN A 44 13.71 2.88 4.84
CA GLN A 44 13.85 3.17 6.27
C GLN A 44 13.74 4.69 6.48
N GLY A 45 12.74 5.12 7.24
CA GLY A 45 12.52 6.52 7.59
C GLY A 45 13.12 6.92 8.94
N GLY A 46 13.57 5.95 9.74
CA GLY A 46 14.16 6.19 11.05
C GLY A 46 14.85 4.95 11.60
N VAL A 47 15.85 5.17 12.43
CA VAL A 47 16.73 4.12 12.94
C VAL A 47 16.29 3.69 14.35
N GLN A 48 16.13 4.61 15.30
CA GLN A 48 15.71 4.28 16.66
C GLN A 48 14.38 4.98 17.03
N PRO A 49 13.24 4.28 17.03
CA PRO A 49 13.03 2.86 16.67
C PRO A 49 13.03 2.62 15.14
N PRO A 50 13.33 1.38 14.68
CA PRO A 50 13.35 1.06 13.26
C PRO A 50 12.00 1.39 12.61
N THR A 51 12.03 2.39 11.74
CA THR A 51 10.82 2.94 11.13
C THR A 51 10.88 2.71 9.63
N PHE A 52 9.90 1.97 9.10
CA PHE A 52 9.79 1.68 7.69
C PHE A 52 8.58 2.39 7.10
N ILE A 53 8.77 3.02 5.94
CA ILE A 53 7.73 3.72 5.23
C ILE A 53 7.55 3.04 3.88
N ILE A 54 6.37 2.46 3.66
CA ILE A 54 5.99 1.81 2.42
C ILE A 54 5.04 2.72 1.64
N TYR A 55 5.40 2.97 0.38
CA TYR A 55 4.61 3.70 -0.58
C TYR A 55 3.89 2.77 -1.54
N GLY A 56 2.68 3.16 -1.92
CA GLY A 56 1.89 2.38 -2.86
C GLY A 56 0.59 3.06 -3.26
N ASN A 57 -0.31 2.25 -3.83
CA ASN A 57 -1.65 2.66 -4.20
C ASN A 57 -2.68 1.95 -3.32
N GLN A 58 -3.62 2.71 -2.76
CA GLN A 58 -4.66 2.23 -1.86
C GLN A 58 -4.11 1.57 -0.58
N THR A 59 -2.95 2.02 -0.12
CA THR A 59 -2.29 1.51 1.08
C THR A 59 -3.11 1.78 2.34
N LYS A 60 -3.94 2.84 2.36
CA LYS A 60 -4.91 3.11 3.43
C LYS A 60 -5.98 2.03 3.59
N LYS A 61 -6.29 1.27 2.54
CA LYS A 61 -7.32 0.22 2.55
C LYS A 61 -6.78 -1.15 2.95
N LEU A 62 -5.49 -1.23 3.26
CA LEU A 62 -4.82 -2.45 3.63
C LEU A 62 -5.21 -2.83 5.06
N ARG A 63 -5.69 -4.06 5.25
CA ARG A 63 -6.18 -4.57 6.54
C ARG A 63 -5.02 -4.70 7.53
N ASP A 64 -5.30 -4.53 8.81
CA ASP A 64 -4.27 -4.56 9.85
C ASP A 64 -3.55 -5.91 9.95
N ASN A 65 -4.25 -7.02 9.71
CA ASN A 65 -3.62 -8.36 9.65
C ASN A 65 -2.51 -8.42 8.59
N TYR A 66 -2.72 -7.79 7.43
CA TYR A 66 -1.72 -7.77 6.36
C TYR A 66 -0.56 -6.81 6.69
N LYS A 67 -0.82 -5.72 7.44
CA LYS A 67 0.25 -4.85 7.97
C LYS A 67 1.16 -5.63 8.93
N ARG A 68 0.56 -6.39 9.85
CA ARG A 68 1.30 -7.24 10.81
C ARG A 68 2.08 -8.35 10.10
N PHE A 69 1.53 -8.93 9.04
CA PHE A 69 2.24 -9.89 8.20
C PHE A 69 3.51 -9.27 7.61
N ILE A 70 3.40 -8.10 6.96
CA ILE A 70 4.57 -7.38 6.40
C ILE A 70 5.58 -7.04 7.50
N GLU A 71 5.12 -6.57 8.66
CA GLU A 71 6.00 -6.28 9.80
C GLU A 71 6.77 -7.53 10.24
N GLY A 72 6.11 -8.68 10.33
CA GLY A 72 6.74 -9.96 10.66
C GLY A 72 7.78 -10.37 9.62
N GLN A 73 7.49 -10.22 8.34
CA GLN A 73 8.44 -10.53 7.25
C GLN A 73 9.68 -9.64 7.29
N ILE A 74 9.50 -8.33 7.54
CA ILE A 74 10.61 -7.40 7.74
C ILE A 74 11.44 -7.80 8.97
N ARG A 75 10.77 -8.13 10.08
CA ARG A 75 11.45 -8.54 11.33
C ARG A 75 12.31 -9.78 11.11
N THR A 76 11.79 -10.80 10.44
CA THR A 76 12.50 -12.04 10.15
C THR A 76 13.63 -11.82 9.15
N ARG A 77 13.43 -11.01 8.11
CA ARG A 77 14.43 -10.77 7.06
C ARG A 77 15.66 -10.03 7.57
N PHE A 78 15.47 -9.06 8.47
CA PHE A 78 16.54 -8.20 8.99
C PHE A 78 16.93 -8.53 10.45
N SER A 79 16.45 -9.65 11.01
CA SER A 79 16.77 -10.09 12.38
C SER A 79 16.58 -9.02 13.47
N LEU A 80 15.53 -8.20 13.35
CA LEU A 80 15.21 -7.09 14.26
C LEU A 80 14.57 -7.60 15.57
N LEU A 81 15.33 -8.39 16.32
CA LEU A 81 14.91 -9.00 17.59
C LEU A 81 15.00 -8.00 18.74
N GLY A 82 13.97 -7.96 19.59
CA GLY A 82 13.94 -7.12 20.79
C GLY A 82 13.62 -5.65 20.56
N THR A 83 13.40 -5.22 19.30
CA THR A 83 13.10 -3.82 18.96
C THR A 83 11.66 -3.66 18.45
N PRO A 84 10.93 -2.61 18.89
CA PRO A 84 9.64 -2.27 18.31
C PRO A 84 9.85 -1.70 16.89
N ILE A 85 9.10 -2.21 15.91
CA ILE A 85 9.15 -1.75 14.53
C ILE A 85 7.97 -0.80 14.30
N LYS A 86 8.23 0.38 13.71
CA LYS A 86 7.17 1.29 13.27
C LYS A 86 6.97 1.15 11.76
N LEU A 87 5.77 0.75 11.36
CA LEU A 87 5.43 0.58 9.95
C LEU A 87 4.39 1.62 9.51
N PHE A 88 4.78 2.48 8.57
CA PHE A 88 3.91 3.49 7.97
C PHE A 88 3.59 3.18 6.52
N PHE A 89 2.35 3.43 6.15
CA PHE A 89 1.85 3.26 4.79
C PHE A 89 1.45 4.62 4.22
N LYS A 90 2.05 5.01 3.11
CA LYS A 90 1.74 6.25 2.40
C LYS A 90 1.17 5.92 1.04
N ASP A 91 0.06 6.58 0.71
CA ASP A 91 -0.50 6.54 -0.63
C ASP A 91 0.28 7.49 -1.54
N SER A 92 0.48 7.08 -2.79
CA SER A 92 0.97 7.97 -3.84
C SER A 92 0.02 9.14 -4.00
N LYS A 93 0.54 10.37 -3.98
CA LYS A 93 -0.26 11.56 -4.29
C LYS A 93 -0.79 11.44 -5.71
N ASN A 94 -2.10 11.57 -5.88
CA ASN A 94 -2.73 11.68 -7.19
C ASN A 94 -3.06 13.16 -7.45
N PRO A 95 -2.36 13.86 -8.35
CA PRO A 95 -2.58 15.29 -8.61
C PRO A 95 -3.98 15.59 -9.18
N TYR A 96 -4.72 14.57 -9.62
CA TYR A 96 -6.08 14.71 -10.16
C TYR A 96 -7.18 14.39 -9.12
N SER A 97 -6.84 14.08 -7.87
CA SER A 97 -7.85 13.67 -6.87
C SER A 97 -8.91 14.72 -6.58
N GLU A 98 -8.53 16.00 -6.64
CA GLU A 98 -9.42 17.13 -6.34
C GLU A 98 -10.27 17.56 -7.55
N ARG A 99 -9.87 17.16 -8.76
CA ARG A 99 -10.58 17.50 -10.00
C ARG A 99 -11.81 16.60 -10.15
N LYS A 100 -13.00 17.10 -9.80
CA LYS A 100 -14.27 16.41 -10.09
C LYS A 100 -14.46 16.33 -11.60
N ASN A 101 -14.50 15.11 -12.16
CA ASN A 101 -14.83 14.89 -13.56
C ASN A 101 -16.31 15.24 -13.81
N LYS A 102 -16.59 16.48 -14.21
CA LYS A 102 -17.93 16.91 -14.63
C LYS A 102 -18.21 16.31 -16.00
N LEU A 103 -19.22 15.44 -16.08
CA LEU A 103 -19.66 14.86 -17.35
C LEU A 103 -20.10 15.97 -18.30
N SER A 104 -19.56 15.95 -19.52
CA SER A 104 -20.02 16.81 -20.61
C SER A 104 -21.51 16.55 -20.90
N SER A 105 -22.22 17.55 -21.42
CA SER A 105 -23.62 17.45 -21.83
C SER A 105 -23.89 16.23 -22.72
N ARG A 106 -22.96 15.88 -23.62
CA ARG A 106 -23.03 14.67 -24.46
C ARG A 106 -22.95 13.38 -23.64
N GLN A 107 -22.03 13.31 -22.68
CA GLN A 107 -21.85 12.13 -21.80
C GLN A 107 -23.06 11.94 -20.88
N TRP A 108 -23.65 13.03 -20.38
CA TRP A 108 -24.88 12.99 -19.59
C TRP A 108 -26.05 12.42 -20.39
N LYS A 109 -26.26 12.92 -21.62
CA LYS A 109 -27.28 12.39 -22.55
C LYS A 109 -27.09 10.89 -22.81
N LYS A 110 -25.85 10.46 -23.11
CA LYS A 110 -25.52 9.05 -23.32
C LYS A 110 -25.82 8.19 -22.08
N ARG A 111 -25.39 8.64 -20.88
CA ARG A 111 -25.65 7.94 -19.61
C ARG A 111 -27.15 7.82 -19.32
N ARG A 112 -27.92 8.90 -19.49
CA ARG A 112 -29.39 8.90 -19.30
C ARG A 112 -30.08 7.92 -20.25
N ARG A 113 -29.65 7.85 -21.51
CA ARG A 113 -30.15 6.89 -22.51
C ARG A 113 -29.89 5.44 -22.08
N ILE A 114 -28.68 5.10 -21.65
CA ILE A 114 -28.32 3.74 -21.21
C ILE A 114 -29.15 3.30 -20.00
N ILE A 115 -29.32 4.19 -19.00
CA ILE A 115 -30.13 3.91 -17.80
C ILE A 115 -31.59 3.62 -18.20
N ARG A 116 -32.15 4.43 -19.11
CA ARG A 116 -33.52 4.24 -19.62
C ARG A 116 -33.70 2.89 -20.30
N LEU A 117 -32.76 2.50 -21.15
CA LEU A 117 -32.80 1.22 -21.86
C LEU A 117 -32.69 0.03 -20.91
N ARG A 118 -31.84 0.12 -19.87
CA ARG A 118 -31.74 -0.91 -18.83
C ARG A 118 -33.04 -1.07 -18.04
N LYS A 119 -33.70 0.03 -17.67
CA LYS A 119 -34.99 0.00 -16.95
C LYS A 119 -36.14 -0.59 -17.78
N LYS A 120 -36.10 -0.47 -19.11
CA LYS A 120 -37.15 -1.01 -20.00
C LYS A 120 -36.99 -2.52 -20.27
N ARG A 121 -35.80 -3.07 -19.97
CA ARG A 121 -35.46 -4.50 -20.15
C ARG A 121 -35.62 -5.32 -18.87
N SER A 122 -35.80 -4.66 -17.73
CA SER A 122 -36.17 -5.25 -16.44
C SER A 122 -37.67 -5.13 -16.27
#